data_AF-A0A1H0TEZ3-F1
#
_entry.id   AF-A0A1H0TEZ3-F1
#
_cell.length_a   1.000
_cell.length_b   1.000
_cell.length_c   1.000
_cell.angle_alpha   90.00
_cell.angle_beta   90.00
_cell.angle_gamma   90.00
#
_symmetry.space_group_name_H-M   'P 1'
#
loop_
_entity.id
_entity.type
_entity.pdbx_description
1 polymer ?
#
loop_
_entity_poly.entity_id
_entity_poly.type
_entity_poly.pdbx_seq_one_letter_code
_entity_poly.pdbx_strand_id
1 'polypeptide(L)' 'RAKTGQPCPESGIWCVPEAATVFAGATRHFRKGDVLPEFEMPKPRRLSWLDDLLGERVAYWNVSWKLISYDEKG' A
#
# COMPACT_ATOMS: atom_id res chain seq x y z
N ARG A 1 -12.73 -5.32 -3.59
CA ARG A 1 -11.80 -4.19 -3.84
C ARG A 1 -12.32 -2.98 -3.07
N ALA A 2 -11.45 -2.11 -2.56
CA ALA A 2 -11.81 -0.90 -1.85
C ALA A 2 -10.70 0.16 -2.03
N LYS A 3 -11.07 1.44 -2.03
CA LYS A 3 -10.13 2.54 -2.27
C LYS A 3 -9.48 3.00 -0.97
N THR A 4 -8.33 3.66 -1.10
CA THR A 4 -7.74 4.47 -0.03
C THR A 4 -8.79 5.36 0.63
N GLY A 5 -8.70 5.46 1.96
CA GLY A 5 -9.62 6.23 2.81
C GLY A 5 -10.94 5.53 3.11
N GLN A 6 -11.28 4.44 2.40
CA GLN A 6 -12.48 3.67 2.70
C GLN A 6 -12.20 2.66 3.82
N PRO A 7 -13.21 2.39 4.68
CA PRO A 7 -13.13 1.30 5.63
C PRO A 7 -13.01 -0.03 4.89
N CYS A 8 -12.11 -0.89 5.38
CA CYS A 8 -11.83 -2.18 4.80
C CYS A 8 -13.06 -3.07 4.97
N PRO A 9 -13.65 -3.60 3.89
CA PRO A 9 -14.94 -4.29 3.98
C PRO A 9 -14.83 -5.67 4.63
N GLU A 10 -13.67 -6.33 4.53
CA GLU A 10 -13.44 -7.69 5.03
C GLU A 10 -12.01 -7.86 5.54
N SER A 11 -11.84 -8.64 6.60
CA SER A 11 -10.52 -8.96 7.16
C SER A 11 -9.78 -9.93 6.24
N GLY A 12 -8.48 -9.71 6.04
CA GLY A 12 -7.65 -10.56 5.22
C GLY A 12 -6.41 -9.89 4.67
N ILE A 13 -5.72 -10.58 3.77
CA ILE A 13 -4.59 -10.06 3.01
C ILE A 13 -5.11 -9.31 1.79
N TRP A 14 -4.73 -8.05 1.68
CA TRP A 14 -5.03 -7.18 0.55
C TRP A 14 -3.76 -6.78 -0.17
N CYS A 15 -3.86 -6.54 -1.47
CA CYS A 15 -2.76 -6.00 -2.25
C CYS A 15 -3.19 -4.84 -3.15
N VAL A 16 -2.24 -3.98 -3.52
CA VAL A 16 -2.34 -3.00 -4.59
C VAL A 16 -1.87 -3.69 -5.88
N PRO A 17 -2.77 -4.11 -6.79
CA PRO A 17 -2.40 -4.96 -7.92
C PRO A 17 -1.32 -4.36 -8.82
N GLU A 18 -1.30 -3.03 -8.97
CA GLU A 18 -0.31 -2.33 -9.79
C GLU A 18 1.11 -2.34 -9.19
N ALA A 19 1.24 -2.61 -7.89
CA ALA A 19 2.49 -2.51 -7.14
C ALA A 19 2.92 -3.81 -6.44
N ALA A 20 2.03 -4.82 -6.37
CA ALA A 20 2.21 -6.05 -5.60
C ALA A 20 3.47 -6.86 -5.98
N THR A 21 3.95 -6.76 -7.21
CA THR A 21 5.13 -7.48 -7.70
C THR A 21 6.45 -6.75 -7.44
N VAL A 22 6.40 -5.45 -7.15
CA VAL A 22 7.59 -4.58 -7.10
C VAL A 22 7.86 -4.04 -5.70
N PHE A 23 6.82 -3.82 -4.91
CA PHE A 23 6.94 -3.16 -3.61
C PHE A 23 6.43 -4.06 -2.48
N ALA A 24 7.28 -4.32 -1.48
CA ALA A 24 6.92 -5.15 -0.33
C ALA A 24 5.70 -4.61 0.44
N GLY A 25 5.52 -3.28 0.50
CA GLY A 25 4.38 -2.64 1.15
C GLY A 25 3.06 -2.74 0.36
N ALA A 26 3.09 -3.22 -0.88
CA ALA A 26 1.90 -3.33 -1.72
C ALA A 26 1.02 -4.53 -1.35
N THR A 27 1.43 -5.38 -0.40
CA THR A 27 0.60 -6.43 0.19
C THR A 27 0.58 -6.26 1.70
N ARG A 28 -0.61 -6.20 2.29
CA ARG A 28 -0.78 -5.99 3.73
C ARG A 28 -2.03 -6.69 4.26
N HIS A 29 -1.95 -7.11 5.51
CA HIS A 29 -3.12 -7.56 6.26
C HIS A 29 -3.93 -6.36 6.74
N PHE A 30 -5.25 -6.42 6.58
CA PHE A 30 -6.19 -5.46 7.15
C PHE A 30 -7.32 -6.20 7.84
N ARG A 31 -7.85 -5.61 8.91
CA ARG A 31 -9.09 -6.06 9.54
C ARG A 31 -10.27 -5.31 8.96
N LYS A 32 -11.44 -5.93 8.99
CA LYS A 32 -12.71 -5.30 8.65
C LYS A 32 -12.90 -4.04 9.51
N GLY A 33 -13.19 -2.92 8.85
CA GLY A 33 -13.33 -1.60 9.45
C GLY A 33 -12.06 -0.74 9.44
N ASP A 34 -10.87 -1.33 9.24
CA ASP A 34 -9.62 -0.56 9.16
C ASP A 34 -9.68 0.43 7.99
N VAL A 35 -9.22 1.67 8.19
CA VAL A 35 -9.14 2.63 7.09
C VAL A 35 -7.98 2.23 6.18
N LEU A 36 -8.29 1.96 4.91
CA LEU A 36 -7.28 1.59 3.92
C LEU A 36 -6.35 2.77 3.65
N PRO A 37 -5.03 2.62 3.82
CA PRO A 37 -4.10 3.73 3.71
C PRO A 37 -3.82 4.11 2.26
N GLU A 38 -3.19 5.28 2.10
CA GLU A 38 -2.47 5.64 0.88
C GLU A 38 -1.29 4.68 0.68
N PHE A 39 -0.91 4.46 -0.57
CA PHE A 39 0.25 3.66 -0.89
C PHE A 39 1.50 4.53 -0.95
N GLU A 40 2.48 4.23 -0.10
CA GLU A 40 3.77 4.89 -0.06
C GLU A 40 4.69 4.29 -1.12
N MET A 41 5.13 5.10 -2.09
CA MET A 41 6.16 4.73 -3.04
C MET A 41 7.39 5.61 -2.90
N PRO A 42 8.60 5.03 -2.93
CA PRO A 42 9.83 5.79 -3.11
C PRO A 42 9.70 6.70 -4.34
N LYS A 43 9.97 7.98 -4.15
CA LYS A 43 10.01 9.00 -5.22
C LYS A 43 11.44 9.48 -5.38
N PRO A 44 12.30 8.70 -6.07
CA PRO A 44 13.70 9.07 -6.25
C PRO A 44 13.79 10.39 -7.02
N ARG A 45 14.75 11.24 -6.63
CA ARG A 45 15.06 12.44 -7.41
C ARG A 45 15.72 12.03 -8.72
N ARG A 46 15.63 12.89 -9.75
CA ARG A 46 16.33 12.68 -11.05
C ARG A 46 17.82 12.42 -10.87
N LEU A 47 18.42 13.02 -9.85
CA LEU A 47 19.79 12.79 -9.42
C LEU A 47 19.74 12.06 -8.07
N SER A 48 19.92 10.74 -8.08
CA SER A 48 19.78 9.90 -6.89
C SER A 48 20.73 10.29 -5.75
N TRP A 49 21.91 10.85 -6.06
CA TRP A 49 22.86 11.34 -5.04
C TRP A 49 22.32 12.49 -4.18
N LEU A 50 21.28 13.20 -4.65
CA LEU A 50 20.61 14.21 -3.83
C LEU A 50 19.78 13.57 -2.70
N ASP A 51 19.35 12.32 -2.85
CA ASP A 51 18.64 11.60 -1.80
C ASP A 51 19.59 11.23 -0.65
N ASP A 52 20.89 11.03 -0.91
CA ASP A 52 21.92 10.81 0.12
C ASP A 52 22.15 12.06 0.99
N LEU A 53 21.96 13.26 0.42
CA LEU A 53 22.17 14.53 1.11
C LEU A 53 20.89 15.07 1.78
N LEU A 54 19.74 14.85 1.16
CA LEU A 54 18.47 15.47 1.57
C LEU A 54 17.46 14.47 2.14
N GLY A 55 17.85 13.20 2.22
CA GLY A 55 16.97 12.10 2.59
C GLY A 55 16.07 11.62 1.44
N GLU A 56 15.70 10.34 1.53
CA GLU A 56 14.76 9.69 0.63
C GLU A 56 13.37 10.34 0.74
N ARG A 57 12.69 10.45 -0.40
CA ARG A 57 11.32 10.99 -0.45
C ARG A 57 10.34 9.87 -0.70
N VAL A 58 9.25 9.90 0.04
CA VAL A 58 8.06 9.09 -0.24
C VAL A 58 7.01 9.93 -0.96
N ALA A 59 6.27 9.30 -1.86
CA ALA A 59 5.05 9.84 -2.44
C ALA A 59 3.88 8.94 -2.06
N TYR A 60 2.78 9.59 -1.71
CA TYR A 60 1.54 8.94 -1.32
C TYR A 60 0.59 8.92 -2.50
N TRP A 61 0.03 7.75 -2.81
CA TRP A 61 -0.89 7.57 -3.92
C TRP A 61 -2.22 7.00 -3.44
N ASN A 62 -3.31 7.55 -3.96
CA ASN A 62 -4.63 6.96 -3.81
C ASN A 62 -4.73 5.72 -4.70
N VAL A 63 -4.92 4.57 -4.07
CA VAL A 63 -4.90 3.25 -4.75
C VAL A 63 -6.19 2.48 -4.52
N SER A 64 -6.35 1.41 -5.29
CA SER A 64 -7.42 0.44 -5.09
C SER A 64 -6.85 -0.86 -4.52
N TRP A 65 -7.13 -1.12 -3.26
CA TRP A 65 -6.79 -2.37 -2.60
C TRP A 65 -7.70 -3.51 -3.06
N LYS A 66 -7.11 -4.68 -3.31
CA LYS A 66 -7.80 -5.92 -3.69
C LYS A 66 -7.52 -7.00 -2.65
N LEU A 67 -8.57 -7.56 -2.07
CA LEU A 67 -8.48 -8.75 -1.22
C LEU A 67 -7.98 -9.93 -2.05
N ILE A 68 -6.95 -10.61 -1.55
CA ILE A 68 -6.35 -11.80 -2.17
C ILE A 68 -6.47 -13.05 -1.30
N SER A 69 -6.60 -12.88 0.02
CA SER A 69 -6.94 -13.96 0.93
C SER A 69 -7.79 -13.43 2.07
N TYR A 70 -8.85 -14.15 2.44
CA TYR A 70 -9.58 -13.87 3.68
C TYR A 70 -8.75 -14.34 4.87
N ASP A 71 -9.00 -13.78 6.05
CA ASP A 71 -8.54 -14.42 7.29
C ASP A 71 -9.21 -15.78 7.43
N GLU A 72 -8.44 -16.79 7.86
CA GLU A 72 -9.01 -18.06 8.25
C GLU A 72 -10.02 -17.81 9.38
N LYS A 73 -11.28 -18.18 9.12
CA LYS A 73 -12.29 -18.22 10.16
C LYS A 73 -11.94 -19.39 11.07
N GLY A 74 -11.32 -19.10 12.20
CA GLY A 74 -11.22 -20.04 13.33
C GLY A 74 -12.60 -20.43 13.84
#